data_AF-A0A959UGE4-F1
#
_entry.id   AF-A0A959UGE4-F1
#
_cell.length_a   1.000
_cell.length_b   1.000
_cell.length_c   1.000
_cell.angle_alpha   90.00
_cell.angle_beta   90.00
_cell.angle_gamma   90.00
#
_symmetry.space_group_name_H-M   'P 1'
#
loop_
_entity.id
_entity.type
_entity.pdbx_description
1 polymer ?
#
loop_
_entity_poly.entity_id
_entity_poly.type
_entity_poly.pdbx_seq_one_letter_code
_entity_poly.pdbx_strand_id
1 'polypeptide(L)'
;MKYNYITILLSLLTFNVFSQETIFEEKTTVYQDELSGGLGFHTNGFSLNFRYGKYHGAFKKQVYEIEFATLKHPKEIKTISRFEDDVKGYVFGKLNSFFTFRPSIGFHNIFIPKQSIRGVSITYLFHIGPSLGLAKPIYLNIIEKQENSFGMNTNNQD
;
A
#
# COMPACT_ATOMS: atom_id res chain seq x y z
N MET A 1 -39.77 10.94 0.64
CA MET A 1 -39.71 9.77 -0.26
C MET A 1 -38.34 9.61 -0.97
N LYS A 2 -37.19 9.78 -0.29
CA LYS A 2 -35.84 9.67 -0.94
C LYS A 2 -35.05 8.40 -0.58
N TYR A 3 -35.43 7.69 0.49
CA TYR A 3 -34.65 6.54 1.01
C TYR A 3 -35.16 5.16 0.56
N ASN A 4 -36.32 5.07 -0.10
CA ASN A 4 -36.93 3.78 -0.48
C ASN A 4 -36.19 3.05 -1.60
N TYR A 5 -35.45 3.78 -2.46
CA TYR A 5 -34.65 3.17 -3.53
C TYR A 5 -33.36 2.53 -2.98
N ILE A 6 -32.81 3.09 -1.90
CA ILE A 6 -31.59 2.59 -1.24
C ILE A 6 -31.87 1.24 -0.55
N THR A 7 -33.02 1.08 0.09
CA THR A 7 -33.41 -0.18 0.74
C THR A 7 -33.70 -1.29 -0.25
N ILE A 8 -34.27 -0.99 -1.43
CA ILE A 8 -34.49 -1.96 -2.50
C ILE A 8 -33.17 -2.42 -3.13
N LEU A 9 -32.22 -1.50 -3.33
CA LEU A 9 -30.88 -1.80 -3.84
C LEU A 9 -30.08 -2.72 -2.90
N LEU A 10 -30.23 -2.53 -1.58
CA LEU A 10 -29.54 -3.32 -0.56
C LEU A 10 -30.08 -4.76 -0.46
N SER A 11 -31.36 -4.97 -0.76
CA SER A 11 -32.03 -6.28 -0.75
C SER A 11 -31.64 -7.18 -1.94
N LEU A 12 -31.35 -6.59 -3.10
CA LEU A 12 -30.90 -7.37 -4.27
C LEU A 12 -29.49 -7.98 -4.10
N LEU A 13 -28.73 -7.57 -3.07
CA LEU A 13 -27.35 -8.02 -2.86
C LEU A 13 -27.24 -9.35 -2.10
N THR A 14 -28.34 -9.92 -1.57
CA THR A 14 -28.27 -11.04 -0.60
C THR A 14 -28.61 -12.43 -1.14
N PHE A 15 -28.74 -12.65 -2.46
CA PHE A 15 -29.04 -13.97 -3.01
C PHE A 15 -27.82 -14.69 -3.57
N ASN A 16 -27.01 -15.28 -2.69
CA ASN A 16 -26.11 -16.39 -3.04
C ASN A 16 -25.93 -17.30 -1.82
N VAL A 17 -26.87 -18.24 -1.62
CA VAL A 17 -26.69 -19.36 -0.68
C VAL A 17 -26.28 -20.57 -1.49
N PHE A 18 -25.00 -20.92 -1.46
CA PHE A 18 -24.49 -22.17 -1.99
C PHE A 18 -24.39 -23.18 -0.84
N SER A 19 -25.04 -24.33 -0.98
CA SER A 19 -24.87 -25.48 -0.08
C SER A 19 -23.47 -26.06 -0.24
N GLN A 20 -22.85 -26.53 0.86
CA GLN A 20 -21.50 -27.08 0.84
C GLN A 20 -21.53 -28.58 0.53
N GLU A 21 -20.82 -28.98 -0.52
CA GLU A 21 -20.50 -30.37 -0.86
C GLU A 21 -19.48 -30.95 0.12
N THR A 22 -19.53 -32.27 0.36
CA THR A 22 -18.60 -32.98 1.24
C THR A 22 -17.21 -33.12 0.62
N ILE A 23 -16.17 -32.89 1.43
CA ILE A 23 -14.77 -32.59 1.04
C ILE A 23 -13.96 -33.80 0.52
N PHE A 24 -14.56 -34.99 0.41
CA PHE A 24 -13.79 -36.20 0.17
C PHE A 24 -13.75 -36.54 -1.32
N GLU A 25 -12.59 -36.24 -1.91
CA GLU A 25 -12.10 -36.63 -3.24
C GLU A 25 -12.33 -35.62 -4.37
N GLU A 26 -11.85 -34.40 -4.17
CA GLU A 26 -11.59 -33.47 -5.27
C GLU A 26 -10.33 -33.91 -6.03
N LYS A 27 -10.49 -34.23 -7.31
CA LYS A 27 -9.41 -34.41 -8.30
C LYS A 27 -8.40 -33.28 -8.12
N THR A 28 -7.22 -33.56 -7.56
CA THR A 28 -6.26 -32.51 -7.22
C THR A 28 -5.83 -31.78 -8.49
N THR A 29 -6.36 -30.59 -8.72
CA THR A 29 -5.95 -29.76 -9.85
C THR A 29 -4.51 -29.32 -9.58
N VAL A 30 -3.55 -29.91 -10.31
CA VAL A 30 -2.14 -29.57 -10.16
C VAL A 30 -1.92 -28.22 -10.83
N TYR A 31 -1.89 -27.15 -10.02
CA TYR A 31 -1.52 -25.82 -10.49
C TYR A 31 -0.04 -25.80 -10.85
N GLN A 32 0.27 -25.35 -12.07
CA GLN A 32 1.65 -25.17 -12.53
C GLN A 32 2.19 -23.81 -12.11
N ASP A 33 1.34 -22.79 -12.16
CA ASP A 33 1.68 -21.40 -11.89
C ASP A 33 0.69 -20.78 -10.90
N GLU A 34 1.15 -19.78 -10.16
CA GLU A 34 0.39 -19.02 -9.19
C GLU A 34 0.68 -17.54 -9.40
N LEU A 35 -0.38 -16.75 -9.46
CA LEU A 35 -0.28 -15.30 -9.49
C LEU A 35 -0.98 -14.74 -8.27
N SER A 36 -0.28 -13.88 -7.54
CA SER A 36 -0.82 -13.20 -6.38
C SER A 36 -0.38 -11.74 -6.36
N GLY A 37 -1.23 -10.90 -5.79
CA GLY A 37 -0.96 -9.49 -5.61
C GLY A 37 -1.61 -8.99 -4.34
N GLY A 38 -1.08 -7.89 -3.79
CA GLY A 38 -1.56 -7.34 -2.54
C GLY A 38 -1.29 -5.86 -2.41
N LEU A 39 -2.09 -5.20 -1.58
CA LEU A 39 -1.90 -3.83 -1.14
C LEU A 39 -1.62 -3.85 0.37
N GLY A 40 -0.62 -3.11 0.82
CA GLY A 40 -0.30 -2.91 2.23
C GLY A 40 -0.49 -1.45 2.61
N PHE A 41 -1.06 -1.20 3.78
CA PHE A 41 -1.17 0.15 4.36
C PHE A 41 -0.46 0.17 5.70
N HIS A 42 0.39 1.17 5.94
CA HIS A 42 1.08 1.35 7.21
C HIS A 42 1.13 2.84 7.57
N THR A 43 1.39 3.17 8.84
CA THR A 43 1.40 4.58 9.30
C THR A 43 2.36 5.46 8.48
N ASN A 44 3.45 4.86 8.01
CA ASN A 44 4.48 5.54 7.23
C ASN A 44 4.26 5.50 5.70
N GLY A 45 3.13 4.98 5.19
CA GLY A 45 2.94 4.84 3.75
C GLY A 45 2.02 3.71 3.29
N PHE A 46 2.26 3.24 2.07
CA PHE A 46 1.58 2.09 1.48
C PHE A 46 2.58 1.27 0.67
N SER A 47 2.23 0.01 0.43
CA SER A 47 2.96 -0.91 -0.44
C SER A 47 2.04 -1.61 -1.43
N LEU A 48 2.59 -1.97 -2.57
CA LEU A 48 2.00 -2.75 -3.63
C LEU A 48 2.92 -3.96 -3.84
N ASN A 49 2.35 -5.14 -3.83
CA ASN A 49 3.08 -6.39 -4.00
C ASN A 49 2.51 -7.16 -5.18
N PHE A 50 3.40 -7.69 -6.01
CA PHE A 50 3.07 -8.61 -7.09
C PHE A 50 4.00 -9.80 -7.03
N ARG A 51 3.43 -11.00 -7.11
CA ARG A 51 4.15 -12.25 -6.90
C ARG A 51 3.69 -13.29 -7.92
N TYR A 52 4.65 -13.81 -8.66
CA TYR A 52 4.49 -14.91 -9.60
C TYR A 52 5.24 -16.13 -9.08
N GLY A 53 4.54 -17.25 -8.89
CA GLY A 53 5.10 -18.49 -8.41
C GLY A 53 4.99 -19.59 -9.46
N LYS A 54 6.07 -20.33 -9.69
CA LYS A 54 6.11 -21.50 -10.56
C LYS A 54 6.41 -22.76 -9.77
N TYR A 55 5.52 -23.74 -9.86
CA TYR A 55 5.67 -25.05 -9.23
C TYR A 55 6.65 -25.90 -10.02
N HIS A 56 7.72 -26.35 -9.36
CA HIS A 56 8.68 -27.31 -9.92
C HIS A 56 8.36 -28.76 -9.49
N GLY A 57 7.34 -28.92 -8.65
CA GLY A 57 6.80 -30.19 -8.19
C GLY A 57 5.68 -29.95 -7.17
N ALA A 58 5.15 -31.03 -6.58
CA ALA A 58 4.04 -30.93 -5.64
C ALA A 58 4.36 -30.15 -4.35
N PHE A 59 5.64 -30.11 -3.95
CA PHE A 59 6.08 -29.53 -2.68
C PHE A 59 7.05 -28.35 -2.82
N LYS A 60 7.50 -28.04 -4.04
CA LYS A 60 8.53 -27.02 -4.28
C LYS A 60 8.01 -25.98 -5.27
N LYS A 61 8.01 -24.72 -4.85
CA LYS A 61 7.62 -23.56 -5.66
C LYS A 61 8.74 -22.53 -5.68
N GLN A 62 9.12 -22.08 -6.85
CA GLN A 62 10.00 -20.92 -7.02
C GLN A 62 9.13 -19.68 -7.20
N VAL A 63 9.52 -18.57 -6.58
CA VAL A 63 8.69 -17.37 -6.51
C VAL A 63 9.51 -16.16 -6.94
N TYR A 64 8.93 -15.33 -7.80
CA TYR A 64 9.43 -14.03 -8.20
C TYR A 64 8.47 -12.99 -7.65
N GLU A 65 9.00 -11.98 -6.99
CA GLU A 65 8.20 -10.96 -6.33
C GLU A 65 8.76 -9.58 -6.64
N ILE A 66 7.85 -8.63 -6.79
CA ILE A 66 8.17 -7.22 -6.98
C ILE A 66 7.30 -6.44 -6.00
N GLU A 67 7.95 -5.64 -5.18
CA GLU A 67 7.28 -4.75 -4.23
C GLU A 67 7.61 -3.29 -4.51
N PHE A 68 6.58 -2.46 -4.55
CA PHE A 68 6.71 -1.01 -4.58
C PHE A 68 6.12 -0.43 -3.30
N ALA A 69 6.85 0.42 -2.59
CA ALA A 69 6.33 1.05 -1.38
C ALA A 69 6.75 2.51 -1.25
N THR A 70 5.94 3.32 -0.58
CA THR A 70 6.31 4.67 -0.15
C THR A 70 6.70 4.66 1.32
N LEU A 71 7.74 5.41 1.67
CA LEU A 71 8.21 5.52 3.04
C LEU A 71 8.29 6.99 3.46
N LYS A 72 7.60 7.31 4.54
CA LYS A 72 7.73 8.58 5.24
C LYS A 72 8.67 8.44 6.42
N HIS A 73 9.44 9.48 6.68
CA HIS A 73 10.29 9.53 7.87
C HIS A 73 9.42 9.79 9.13
N PRO A 74 9.66 9.13 10.28
CA PRO A 74 8.83 9.27 11.49
C PRO A 74 8.73 10.70 12.05
N LYS A 75 9.69 11.56 11.70
CA LYS A 75 9.71 12.99 12.08
C LYS A 75 9.00 13.91 11.09
N GLU A 76 8.37 13.38 10.04
CA GLU A 76 7.59 14.20 9.10
C GLU A 76 6.27 14.64 9.73
N ILE A 77 6.24 15.88 10.24
CA ILE A 77 5.02 16.50 10.75
C ILE A 77 4.49 17.43 9.67
N LYS A 78 3.24 17.20 9.25
CA LYS A 78 2.56 18.09 8.32
C LYS A 78 2.16 19.37 9.05
N THR A 79 2.65 20.50 8.56
CA THR A 79 2.36 21.84 9.06
C THR A 79 1.49 22.57 8.04
N ILE A 80 0.47 23.26 8.53
CA ILE A 80 -0.30 24.23 7.75
C ILE A 80 0.25 25.63 8.00
N SER A 81 0.29 26.48 6.98
CA SER A 81 0.62 27.89 7.20
C SER A 81 -0.47 28.52 8.07
N ARG A 82 -0.09 29.29 9.10
CA ARG A 82 -1.04 29.99 9.97
C ARG A 82 -1.56 31.28 9.34
N PHE A 83 -0.92 31.76 8.28
CA PHE A 83 -1.09 33.13 7.80
C PHE A 83 -2.06 33.27 6.61
N GLU A 84 -2.58 32.17 6.08
CA GLU A 84 -3.52 32.16 4.94
C GLU A 84 -4.49 30.96 5.06
N ASP A 85 -5.72 31.15 4.60
CA ASP A 85 -6.81 30.17 4.72
C ASP A 85 -6.86 29.13 3.56
N ASP A 86 -6.11 29.34 2.46
CA ASP A 86 -6.11 28.46 1.27
C ASP A 86 -4.72 27.94 0.88
N VAL A 87 -3.92 27.51 1.87
CA VAL A 87 -2.56 27.00 1.63
C VAL A 87 -2.49 25.48 1.76
N LYS A 88 -1.85 24.84 0.80
CA LYS A 88 -1.56 23.40 0.85
C LYS A 88 -0.61 23.12 2.02
N GLY A 89 -1.06 22.29 2.97
CA GLY A 89 -0.20 21.88 4.08
C GLY A 89 1.05 21.14 3.58
N TYR A 90 2.21 21.52 4.11
CA TYR A 90 3.54 21.03 3.73
C TYR A 90 4.20 20.31 4.91
N VAL A 91 5.33 19.65 4.67
CA VAL A 91 6.15 19.07 5.75
C VAL A 91 7.40 19.91 5.89
N PHE A 92 7.56 20.58 7.04
CA PHE A 92 8.72 21.44 7.28
C PHE A 92 10.01 20.62 7.27
N GLY A 93 11.04 21.10 6.56
CA GLY A 93 12.35 20.44 6.48
C GLY A 93 12.41 19.15 5.63
N LYS A 94 11.35 18.79 4.91
CA LYS A 94 11.36 17.62 4.02
C LYS A 94 12.03 17.95 2.69
N LEU A 95 13.21 17.36 2.47
CA LEU A 95 13.98 17.54 1.23
C LEU A 95 13.54 16.57 0.12
N ASN A 96 13.25 15.32 0.47
CA ASN A 96 12.98 14.25 -0.49
C ASN A 96 11.73 13.44 -0.12
N SER A 97 10.99 12.99 -1.14
CA SER A 97 10.04 11.88 -1.02
C SER A 97 10.73 10.57 -1.34
N PHE A 98 10.57 9.56 -0.49
CA PHE A 98 11.22 8.27 -0.66
C PHE A 98 10.25 7.21 -1.14
N PHE A 99 10.64 6.53 -2.21
CA PHE A 99 9.97 5.36 -2.75
C PHE A 99 10.95 4.19 -2.76
N THR A 100 10.46 2.98 -2.56
CA THR A 100 11.28 1.77 -2.58
C THR A 100 10.75 0.80 -3.60
N PHE A 101 11.67 0.24 -4.37
CA PHE A 101 11.43 -0.83 -5.33
C PHE A 101 12.26 -2.05 -4.91
N ARG A 102 11.60 -3.18 -4.64
CA ARG A 102 12.21 -4.42 -4.15
C ARG A 102 11.84 -5.59 -5.06
N PRO A 103 12.66 -5.90 -6.08
CA PRO A 103 12.57 -7.19 -6.74
C PRO A 103 13.18 -8.26 -5.83
N SER A 104 12.50 -9.39 -5.68
CA SER A 104 12.98 -10.54 -4.92
C SER A 104 12.73 -11.84 -5.67
N ILE A 105 13.58 -12.82 -5.37
CA ILE A 105 13.43 -14.20 -5.79
C ILE A 105 13.44 -15.08 -4.54
N GLY A 106 12.61 -16.12 -4.53
CA GLY A 106 12.44 -16.96 -3.38
C GLY A 106 12.01 -18.37 -3.71
N PHE A 107 12.00 -19.20 -2.67
CA PHE A 107 11.66 -20.61 -2.72
C PHE A 107 10.72 -20.95 -1.58
N HIS A 108 9.65 -21.65 -1.90
CA HIS A 108 8.68 -22.17 -0.96
C HIS A 108 8.75 -23.70 -0.98
N ASN A 109 9.09 -24.31 0.15
CA ASN A 109 9.18 -25.76 0.30
C ASN A 109 8.18 -26.25 1.34
N ILE A 110 7.19 -27.01 0.91
CA ILE A 110 6.18 -27.61 1.77
C ILE A 110 6.82 -28.79 2.51
N PHE A 111 6.92 -28.69 3.83
CA PHE A 111 7.47 -29.74 4.69
C PHE A 111 6.39 -30.75 5.10
N ILE A 112 5.21 -30.24 5.48
CA ILE A 112 4.04 -31.07 5.80
C ILE A 112 2.90 -30.64 4.87
N PRO A 113 2.42 -31.51 3.98
CA PRO A 113 1.29 -31.19 3.12
C PRO A 113 -0.02 -31.24 3.92
N LYS A 114 -1.00 -30.48 3.45
CA LYS A 114 -2.34 -30.38 4.06
C LYS A 114 -3.00 -31.75 4.30
N GLN A 115 -2.68 -32.75 3.47
CA GLN A 115 -3.22 -34.11 3.54
C GLN A 115 -2.65 -34.97 4.67
N SER A 116 -1.54 -34.58 5.31
CA SER A 116 -0.83 -35.47 6.25
C SER A 116 -1.46 -35.52 7.65
N ILE A 117 -1.58 -34.37 8.34
CA ILE A 117 -2.07 -34.33 9.74
C ILE A 117 -3.08 -33.19 9.89
N ARG A 118 -4.34 -33.56 10.20
CA ARG A 118 -5.40 -32.64 10.66
C ARG A 118 -5.68 -31.43 9.73
N GLY A 119 -5.33 -31.50 8.44
CA GLY A 119 -5.61 -30.44 7.48
C GLY A 119 -4.68 -29.21 7.58
N VAL A 120 -3.54 -29.32 8.29
CA VAL A 120 -2.58 -28.21 8.46
C VAL A 120 -1.40 -28.41 7.51
N SER A 121 -0.96 -27.33 6.85
CA SER A 121 0.26 -27.33 6.04
C SER A 121 1.36 -26.47 6.68
N ILE A 122 2.60 -26.98 6.64
CA ILE A 122 3.79 -26.25 7.09
C ILE A 122 4.71 -26.06 5.89
N THR A 123 5.07 -24.81 5.62
CA THR A 123 5.88 -24.42 4.45
C THR A 123 7.03 -23.52 4.88
N TYR A 124 8.25 -23.88 4.46
CA TYR A 124 9.42 -23.02 4.56
C TYR A 124 9.42 -22.01 3.43
N LEU A 125 9.60 -20.73 3.77
CA LEU A 125 9.59 -19.62 2.83
C LEU A 125 10.93 -18.90 2.94
N PHE A 126 11.64 -18.75 1.82
CA PHE A 126 12.90 -18.00 1.76
C PHE A 126 12.86 -17.04 0.58
N HIS A 127 13.23 -15.78 0.79
CA HIS A 127 13.27 -14.74 -0.23
C HIS A 127 14.54 -13.93 -0.09
N ILE A 128 15.14 -13.56 -1.23
CA ILE A 128 16.31 -12.70 -1.30
C ILE A 128 16.16 -11.72 -2.46
N GLY A 129 16.55 -10.47 -2.26
CA GLY A 129 16.43 -9.44 -3.28
C GLY A 129 17.05 -8.11 -2.84
N PRO A 130 17.54 -7.29 -3.78
CA PRO A 130 18.00 -5.95 -3.46
C PRO A 130 16.81 -5.04 -3.11
N SER A 131 17.08 -3.99 -2.35
CA SER A 131 16.12 -2.92 -2.09
C SER A 131 16.64 -1.61 -2.66
N LEU A 132 15.99 -1.13 -3.72
CA LEU A 132 16.35 0.12 -4.40
C LEU A 132 15.49 1.26 -3.87
N GLY A 133 16.14 2.28 -3.33
CA GLY A 133 15.50 3.50 -2.84
C GLY A 133 15.59 4.63 -3.86
N LEU A 134 14.46 5.22 -4.23
CA LEU A 134 14.35 6.40 -5.08
C LEU A 134 13.95 7.61 -4.22
N ALA A 135 14.85 8.58 -4.13
CA ALA A 135 14.62 9.85 -3.44
C ALA A 135 14.30 10.95 -4.45
N LYS A 136 13.04 11.39 -4.50
CA LYS A 136 12.58 12.49 -5.36
C LYS A 136 12.64 13.82 -4.60
N PRO A 137 13.38 14.84 -5.06
CA PRO A 137 13.42 16.14 -4.39
C PRO A 137 12.05 16.84 -4.43
N ILE A 138 11.73 17.59 -3.36
CA ILE A 138 10.49 18.35 -3.21
C ILE A 138 10.84 19.83 -3.07
N TYR A 139 10.11 20.69 -3.77
CA TYR A 139 10.22 22.14 -3.67
C TYR A 139 8.95 22.73 -3.08
N LEU A 140 9.13 23.78 -2.27
CA LEU A 140 8.03 24.56 -1.69
C LEU A 140 8.05 25.95 -2.32
N ASN A 141 6.91 26.36 -2.85
CA ASN A 141 6.72 27.73 -3.29
C ASN A 141 6.33 28.56 -2.07
N ILE A 142 7.19 29.50 -1.70
CA ILE A 142 6.96 30.41 -0.59
C ILE A 142 6.50 31.73 -1.20
N ILE A 143 5.30 32.18 -0.82
CA ILE A 143 4.82 33.52 -1.13
C ILE A 143 5.27 34.41 0.03
N GLU A 144 6.24 35.26 -0.21
CA GLU A 144 6.69 36.25 0.77
C GLU A 144 5.74 37.44 0.70
N LYS A 145 4.95 37.65 1.76
CA LYS A 145 4.17 38.88 1.89
C LYS A 145 5.16 40.01 2.16
N GLN A 146 5.38 40.87 1.15
CA GLN A 146 6.09 42.11 1.37
C GLN A 146 5.36 42.88 2.48
N GLU A 147 6.05 43.06 3.60
CA GLU A 147 5.57 43.95 4.65
C GLU A 147 5.59 45.34 4.05
N ASN A 148 4.42 45.85 3.65
CA ASN A 148 4.25 47.24 3.26
C ASN A 148 4.73 48.07 4.45
N SER A 149 5.97 48.54 4.37
CA SER A 149 6.56 49.45 5.34
C SER A 149 5.60 50.62 5.47
N PHE A 150 4.98 50.67 6.66
CA PHE A 150 4.09 51.69 7.18
C PHE A 150 4.37 53.05 6.51
N GLY A 151 3.42 53.53 5.71
CA GLY A 151 3.40 54.93 5.30
C GLY A 151 3.23 55.79 6.54
N MET A 152 4.33 56.17 7.17
CA MET A 152 4.33 57.32 8.07
C MET A 152 4.07 58.56 7.20
N ASN A 153 2.80 58.98 7.12
CA ASN A 153 2.46 60.32 6.71
C ASN A 153 2.78 61.25 7.89
N THR A 154 4.03 61.67 8.02
CA THR A 154 4.39 62.86 8.79
C THR A 154 4.23 64.07 7.88
N ASN A 155 3.04 64.65 7.86
CA ASN A 155 2.85 66.03 7.41
C ASN A 155 2.05 66.77 8.49
N ASN A 156 2.78 67.23 9.51
CA ASN A 156 2.45 68.45 10.25
C ASN A 156 3.54 69.46 9.92
N GLN A 157 3.14 70.55 9.23
CA GLN A 157 3.80 71.85 8.96
C GLN A 157 3.10 72.38 7.69
N ASP A 158 2.30 73.45 7.66
CA ASP A 158 1.95 74.54 8.59
C ASP A 158 0.48 74.96 8.34
#